data_AF-A0A7Z9CHH7-F1
#
_entry.id   AF-A0A7Z9CHH7-F1
#
_cell.length_a   1.000
_cell.length_b   1.000
_cell.length_c   1.000
_cell.angle_alpha   90.00
_cell.angle_beta   90.00
_cell.angle_gamma   90.00
#
_symmetry.space_group_name_H-M   'P 1'
#
loop_
_entity.id
_entity.type
_entity.pdbx_description
1 polymer ?
#
loop_
_entity_poly.entity_id
_entity_poly.type
_entity_poly.pdbx_seq_one_letter_code
_entity_poly.pdbx_strand_id
1 'polypeptide(L)' 'MDLVTKIYQLTNKFPSNEIYSLTNQLRRASVSIPSNIAEGAAKDSDKEYIRFLYVALGSLMELDTQLIIAKKYRLYK' A
#
# COMPACT_ATOMS: atom_id res chain seq x y z
N MET A 1 7.50 1.47 -9.14
CA MET A 1 7.40 2.25 -7.88
C MET A 1 6.31 3.33 -7.93
N ASP A 2 5.79 3.67 -9.10
CA ASP A 2 4.85 4.79 -9.33
C ASP A 2 3.60 4.78 -8.44
N LEU A 3 3.07 3.60 -8.09
CA LEU A 3 1.94 3.48 -7.17
C LEU A 3 2.26 4.12 -5.80
N VAL A 4 3.44 3.85 -5.25
CA VAL A 4 3.88 4.41 -3.95
C VAL A 4 3.89 5.94 -4.04
N THR A 5 4.54 6.49 -5.07
CA THR A 5 4.62 7.94 -5.27
C THR A 5 3.23 8.56 -5.39
N LYS A 6 2.31 7.93 -6.13
CA LYS A 6 0.93 8.39 -6.25
C LYS A 6 0.18 8.38 -4.91
N ILE A 7 0.37 7.34 -4.09
CA ILE A 7 -0.26 7.26 -2.76
C ILE A 7 0.29 8.35 -1.83
N TYR A 8 1.59 8.61 -1.85
CA TYR A 8 2.17 9.71 -1.07
C TYR A 8 1.64 11.08 -1.53
N GLN A 9 1.60 11.32 -2.84
CA GLN A 9 1.04 12.56 -3.41
C GLN A 9 -0.44 12.74 -3.09
N LEU A 10 -1.23 11.66 -3.11
CA LEU A 10 -2.64 11.67 -2.76
C LEU A 10 -2.84 12.00 -1.27
N THR A 11 -2.16 11.25 -0.40
CA THR A 11 -2.30 11.38 1.06
C THR A 11 -1.72 12.68 1.61
N ASN A 12 -0.80 13.35 0.89
CA ASN A 12 -0.35 14.71 1.23
C ASN A 12 -1.49 15.75 1.20
N LYS A 13 -2.62 15.44 0.55
CA LYS A 13 -3.80 16.31 0.49
C LYS A 13 -4.82 16.00 1.60
N PHE A 14 -4.60 14.96 2.40
CA PHE A 14 -5.51 14.61 3.48
C PHE A 14 -5.40 15.62 4.62
N PRO A 15 -6.48 15.81 5.41
CA PRO A 15 -6.42 16.57 6.66
C PRO A 15 -5.31 16.08 7.60
N SER A 16 -4.66 17.00 8.32
CA SER A 16 -3.51 16.68 9.19
C SER A 16 -3.86 15.76 10.36
N ASN A 17 -5.12 15.72 10.79
CA ASN A 17 -5.59 14.78 11.82
C ASN A 17 -5.62 13.32 11.34
N GLU A 18 -5.51 13.04 10.04
CA GLU A 18 -5.44 11.68 9.48
C GLU A 18 -4.01 11.12 9.36
N ILE A 19 -2.99 11.91 9.73
CA ILE A 19 -1.57 11.54 9.55
C ILE A 19 -1.25 10.19 10.22
N TYR A 20 -1.72 9.99 11.46
CA TYR A 20 -1.49 8.75 12.22
C TYR A 20 -2.57 7.67 11.99
N SER A 21 -3.53 7.94 11.11
CA SER A 21 -4.69 7.09 10.80
C SER A 21 -4.55 6.55 9.37
N LEU A 22 -5.50 6.83 8.49
CA LEU A 22 -5.56 6.33 7.11
C LEU A 22 -4.32 6.70 6.29
N THR A 23 -3.73 7.87 6.52
CA THR A 23 -2.53 8.31 5.79
C THR A 23 -1.36 7.34 6.00
N ASN A 24 -1.07 6.97 7.25
CA ASN A 24 0.04 6.06 7.55
C ASN A 24 -0.25 4.64 7.06
N GLN A 25 -1.48 4.17 7.20
CA GLN A 25 -1.89 2.84 6.74
C GLN A 25 -1.74 2.71 5.22
N LEU A 26 -2.27 3.67 4.45
CA LEU A 26 -2.16 3.70 2.99
C LEU A 26 -0.70 3.75 2.53
N ARG A 27 0.13 4.59 3.15
CA ARG A 27 1.57 4.70 2.81
C ARG A 27 2.30 3.39 3.06
N ARG A 28 2.13 2.80 4.24
CA ARG A 28 2.75 1.51 4.59
C ARG A 28 2.30 0.39 3.65
N ALA A 29 1.00 0.25 3.41
CA ALA A 29 0.47 -0.76 2.49
C ALA A 29 1.06 -0.57 1.07
N SER A 30 1.12 0.67 0.58
CA SER A 30 1.69 0.97 -0.74
C SER A 30 3.17 0.59 -0.87
N VAL A 31 3.99 0.88 0.17
CA VAL A 31 5.42 0.53 0.20
C VAL A 31 5.62 -0.99 0.34
N SER A 32 4.77 -1.65 1.12
CA SER A 32 4.83 -3.09 1.36
C SER A 32 4.70 -3.91 0.06
N ILE A 33 3.89 -3.45 -0.90
CA ILE A 33 3.67 -4.17 -2.17
C ILE A 33 4.98 -4.40 -2.95
N PRO A 34 5.70 -3.37 -3.44
CA PRO A 34 6.93 -3.58 -4.18
C PRO A 34 8.06 -4.13 -3.31
N SER A 35 8.08 -3.84 -2.00
CA SER A 35 9.09 -4.41 -1.09
C SER A 35 8.96 -5.93 -1.00
N ASN A 36 7.74 -6.47 -0.84
CA ASN A 36 7.53 -7.92 -0.82
C ASN A 36 7.80 -8.57 -2.17
N ILE A 37 7.46 -7.92 -3.29
CA ILE A 37 7.81 -8.43 -4.62
C ILE A 37 9.32 -8.55 -4.77
N ALA A 38 10.07 -7.49 -4.41
CA ALA A 38 11.53 -7.49 -4.49
C ALA A 38 12.17 -8.51 -3.54
N GLU A 39 11.67 -8.61 -2.30
CA GLU A 39 12.18 -9.59 -1.32
C GLU A 39 11.90 -11.02 -1.77
N GLY A 40 10.72 -11.29 -2.34
CA GLY A 40 10.37 -12.58 -2.89
C GLY A 40 11.22 -12.97 -4.10
N ALA A 41 11.49 -12.02 -5.00
CA ALA A 41 12.33 -12.23 -6.17
C ALA A 41 13.80 -12.53 -5.80
N ALA A 42 14.22 -12.21 -4.58
CA ALA A 42 15.55 -12.53 -4.06
C ALA A 42 15.61 -13.89 -3.34
N LYS A 43 14.54 -14.69 -3.33
CA LYS A 43 14.52 -16.04 -2.71
C LYS A 43 14.98 -17.12 -3.67
N ASP A 44 15.47 -18.21 -3.11
CA ASP A 44 16.09 -19.32 -3.85
C ASP A 44 15.07 -20.29 -4.48
N SER A 45 13.77 -20.12 -4.22
CA SER A 45 12.74 -21.01 -4.75
C SER A 45 11.47 -20.28 -5.18
N ASP A 46 10.83 -20.79 -6.24
CA ASP A 46 9.54 -20.31 -6.73
C ASP A 46 8.46 -20.35 -5.64
N LYS A 47 8.49 -21.38 -4.79
CA LYS A 47 7.54 -21.54 -3.68
C LYS A 47 7.62 -20.37 -2.70
N GLU A 48 8.83 -19.93 -2.36
CA GLU A 48 9.02 -18.78 -1.50
C GLU A 48 8.65 -17.48 -2.21
N TYR A 49 9.03 -17.33 -3.48
CA TYR A 49 8.65 -16.15 -4.25
C TYR A 49 7.12 -15.99 -4.30
N ILE A 50 6.39 -17.06 -4.61
CA ILE A 50 4.92 -17.09 -4.59
C ILE A 50 4.37 -16.68 -3.22
N ARG A 51 4.96 -17.13 -2.12
CA ARG A 51 4.54 -16.73 -0.76
C ARG A 51 4.62 -15.21 -0.59
N PHE A 52 5.72 -14.59 -1.02
CA PHE A 52 5.88 -13.13 -0.96
C PHE A 52 4.93 -12.39 -1.91
N LEU A 53 4.63 -12.94 -3.09
CA LEU A 53 3.61 -12.39 -3.98
C LEU A 53 2.22 -12.38 -3.33
N TYR A 54 1.87 -13.42 -2.55
CA TYR A 54 0.62 -13.39 -1.76
C TYR A 54 0.62 -12.31 -0.68
N VAL A 55 1.76 -12.03 -0.03
CA VAL A 55 1.86 -10.92 0.93
C VAL A 55 1.71 -9.56 0.23
N ALA A 56 2.33 -9.40 -0.94
CA ALA A 56 2.17 -8.21 -1.77
C ALA A 56 0.71 -8.02 -2.22
N LEU A 57 0.04 -9.12 -2.62
CA LEU A 57 -1.38 -9.11 -2.96
C LEU A 57 -2.25 -8.71 -1.76
N GLY A 58 -1.99 -9.26 -0.57
CA GLY A 58 -2.68 -8.86 0.65
C GLY A 58 -2.54 -7.37 0.95
N SER A 59 -1.31 -6.83 0.81
CA SER A 59 -1.05 -5.40 0.98
C SER A 59 -1.79 -4.54 -0.06
N LEU A 60 -1.94 -5.04 -1.30
CA LEU A 60 -2.71 -4.36 -2.36
C LEU A 60 -4.20 -4.33 -2.05
N MET A 61 -4.76 -5.43 -1.54
CA MET A 61 -6.19 -5.49 -1.16
C MET A 61 -6.49 -4.60 0.06
N GLU A 62 -5.57 -4.52 1.02
CA GLU A 62 -5.65 -3.57 2.14
C GLU A 62 -5.65 -2.12 1.62
N LEU A 63 -4.70 -1.78 0.74
CA LEU A 63 -4.60 -0.46 0.13
C LEU A 63 -5.89 -0.06 -0.60
N ASP A 64 -6.45 -0.95 -1.43
CA ASP A 64 -7.68 -0.70 -2.17
C ASP A 64 -8.88 -0.46 -1.23
N THR A 65 -9.04 -1.31 -0.22
CA THR A 65 -10.09 -1.15 0.80
C THR A 65 -9.98 0.20 1.52
N GLN A 66 -8.78 0.59 1.93
CA GLN A 66 -8.54 1.86 2.62
C GLN A 66 -8.77 3.07 1.72
N LEU A 67 -8.45 2.98 0.42
CA LEU A 67 -8.76 4.03 -0.55
C LEU A 67 -10.29 4.22 -0.70
N ILE A 68 -11.05 3.12 -0.77
CA ILE A 68 -12.51 3.17 -0.79
C ILE A 68 -13.05 3.87 0.47
N ILE A 69 -12.50 3.54 1.65
CA ILE A 69 -12.87 4.20 2.92
C ILE A 69 -12.54 5.70 2.87
N ALA A 70 -11.32 6.06 2.48
CA ALA A 70 -10.88 7.45 2.42
C ALA A 70 -11.74 8.28 1.43
N LYS A 71 -12.18 7.69 0.32
CA LYS A 71 -13.13 8.32 -0.60
C LYS A 71 -14.51 8.51 0.02
N LYS A 72 -15.03 7.51 0.74
CA LYS A 72 -16.33 7.63 1.46
C LYS A 72 -16.31 8.72 2.53
N TYR A 73 -15.17 8.90 3.21
CA TYR A 73 -14.94 9.99 4.17
C TYR A 73 -14.60 11.34 3.52
N ARG A 74 -14.56 11.42 2.18
CA ARG A 74 -14.26 12.63 1.41
C ARG A 74 -12.88 13.24 1.74
N LEU A 75 -11.89 12.38 2.04
CA LEU A 75 -10.51 12.82 2.29
C LEU A 75 -9.81 13.29 0.99
N TYR A 76 -10.35 12.91 -0.16
CA TYR A 76 -9.93 13.38 -1.48
C TYR A 76 -11.09 13.29 -2.48
N LYS A 77 -10.93 13.92 -3.65
CA LYS A 77 -11.90 13.90 -4.76
C LYS A 77 -11.71 12.67 -5.65
#